data_AF-A0A180EYP1-F1
#
_entry.id   AF-A0A180EYP1-F1
#
_cell.length_a   1.000
_cell.length_b   1.000
_cell.length_c   1.000
_cell.angle_alpha   90.00
_cell.angle_beta   90.00
_cell.angle_gamma   90.00
#
_symmetry.space_group_name_H-M   'P 1'
#
loop_
_entity.id
_entity.type
_entity.pdbx_description
1 polymer ?
#
loop_
_entity_poly.entity_id
_entity_poly.type
_entity_poly.pdbx_seq_one_letter_code
_entity_poly.pdbx_strand_id
1 'polypeptide(L)'
;MTGLLKIRILDSLGLTEINKIAVIGKNAFNNTRIRTIDLSQHFGLTSIGDNCFANNPELSTVLLPGTIIGLGARVFANTPKLKTIGIGWIDQSQLEAIEQNLQDGNKYHPILRAGSC
;
A
#
# COMPACT_ATOMS: atom_id res chain seq x y z
N MET A 1 14.10 -30.51 -13.60
CA MET A 1 12.73 -31.02 -13.89
C MET A 1 11.81 -30.36 -12.89
N THR A 2 11.33 -29.17 -13.23
CA THR A 2 9.99 -28.90 -13.79
C THR A 2 8.96 -28.73 -12.69
N GLY A 3 8.58 -27.48 -12.47
CA GLY A 3 7.38 -27.19 -11.71
C GLY A 3 7.31 -25.73 -11.32
N LEU A 4 7.12 -24.89 -12.33
CA LEU A 4 6.48 -23.59 -12.25
C LEU A 4 6.25 -23.11 -10.80
N LEU A 5 7.03 -22.12 -10.34
CA LEU A 5 6.39 -21.04 -9.58
C LEU A 5 5.42 -20.41 -10.59
N LYS A 6 4.24 -21.03 -10.68
CA LYS A 6 3.03 -20.39 -11.19
C LYS A 6 3.10 -19.01 -10.59
N ILE A 7 3.06 -18.03 -11.46
CA ILE A 7 2.63 -16.67 -11.17
C ILE A 7 1.32 -16.86 -10.38
N ARG A 8 1.44 -17.03 -9.05
CA ARG A 8 0.38 -16.70 -8.13
C ARG A 8 0.21 -15.24 -8.44
N ILE A 9 -0.98 -14.91 -8.93
CA ILE A 9 -1.66 -13.66 -8.62
C ILE A 9 -0.93 -13.03 -7.44
N LEU A 10 -0.32 -11.86 -7.61
CA LEU A 10 0.41 -11.16 -6.56
C LEU A 10 -0.59 -10.86 -5.42
N ASP A 11 -0.88 -11.85 -4.58
CA ASP A 11 -1.77 -11.72 -3.43
C ASP A 11 -1.05 -10.96 -2.31
N SER A 12 0.30 -11.00 -2.32
CA SER A 12 1.17 -10.00 -1.70
C SER A 12 2.60 -10.14 -2.28
N LEU A 13 3.25 -9.03 -2.59
CA LEU A 13 4.70 -9.00 -2.70
C LEU A 13 5.20 -8.76 -1.28
N GLY A 14 5.67 -9.81 -0.60
CA GLY A 14 6.30 -9.70 0.72
C GLY A 14 7.60 -8.93 0.61
N LEU A 15 7.52 -7.60 0.58
CA LEU A 15 8.65 -6.67 0.62
C LEU A 15 9.03 -6.30 2.06
N THR A 16 8.59 -7.10 3.02
CA THR A 16 8.73 -6.88 4.47
C THR A 16 10.18 -6.76 4.96
N GLU A 17 11.17 -7.04 4.12
CA GLU A 17 12.60 -6.81 4.44
C GLU A 17 13.30 -5.78 3.54
N ILE A 18 12.58 -5.10 2.64
CA ILE A 18 13.16 -4.10 1.73
C ILE A 18 12.60 -2.72 2.06
N ASN A 19 13.07 -2.14 3.16
CA ASN A 19 12.80 -0.74 3.58
C ASN A 19 13.40 0.32 2.63
N LYS A 20 13.55 0.02 1.33
CA LYS A 20 14.21 0.88 0.34
C LYS A 20 13.47 1.06 -0.97
N ILE A 21 12.22 0.59 -1.10
CA ILE A 21 11.42 0.94 -2.28
C ILE A 21 11.01 2.40 -2.15
N ALA A 22 11.85 3.28 -2.70
CA ALA A 22 11.60 4.72 -2.72
C ALA A 22 10.59 5.11 -3.80
N VAL A 23 10.55 4.35 -4.90
CA VAL A 23 9.85 4.72 -6.14
C VAL A 23 9.19 3.49 -6.76
N ILE A 24 7.93 3.62 -7.18
CA ILE A 24 7.29 2.69 -8.13
C ILE A 24 7.31 3.34 -9.51
N GLY A 25 7.85 2.62 -10.51
CA GLY A 25 8.08 3.17 -11.84
C GLY A 25 6.82 3.41 -12.68
N LYS A 26 6.99 4.20 -13.74
CA LYS A 26 5.99 4.41 -14.80
C LYS A 26 5.51 3.07 -15.36
N ASN A 27 4.19 2.93 -15.55
CA ASN A 27 3.52 1.74 -16.07
C ASN A 27 3.72 0.43 -15.26
N ALA A 28 4.29 0.46 -14.05
CA ALA A 28 4.70 -0.75 -13.33
C ALA A 28 3.59 -1.81 -13.16
N PHE A 29 2.34 -1.36 -12.99
CA PHE A 29 1.17 -2.22 -12.85
C PHE A 29 0.08 -1.90 -13.88
N ASN A 30 0.45 -1.34 -15.03
CA ASN A 30 -0.50 -1.03 -16.10
C ASN A 30 -1.08 -2.33 -16.68
N ASN A 31 -2.40 -2.41 -16.83
CA ASN A 31 -3.09 -3.55 -17.45
C ASN A 31 -2.77 -4.92 -16.80
N THR A 32 -2.69 -4.95 -15.46
CA THR A 32 -2.30 -6.15 -14.70
C THR A 32 -3.47 -6.92 -14.08
N ARG A 33 -4.71 -6.45 -14.24
CA ARG A 33 -5.94 -7.02 -13.62
C ARG A 33 -5.88 -7.08 -12.09
N ILE A 34 -5.03 -6.27 -11.46
CA ILE A 34 -4.93 -6.16 -10.00
C ILE A 34 -6.27 -5.73 -9.39
N ARG A 35 -6.63 -6.30 -8.23
CA ARG A 35 -7.90 -6.01 -7.53
C ARG A 35 -7.72 -5.09 -6.34
N THR A 36 -6.64 -5.28 -5.60
CA THR A 36 -6.30 -4.53 -4.40
C THR A 36 -4.81 -4.23 -4.42
N ILE A 37 -4.45 -3.02 -3.99
CA ILE A 37 -3.07 -2.61 -3.76
C ILE A 37 -2.97 -2.22 -2.29
N ASP A 38 -2.08 -2.89 -1.55
CA ASP A 38 -1.74 -2.51 -0.18
C ASP A 38 -0.25 -2.20 -0.08
N LEU A 39 0.05 -0.90 -0.01
CA LEU A 39 1.38 -0.34 0.18
C LEU A 39 1.48 0.37 1.54
N SER A 40 0.50 0.22 2.43
CA SER A 40 0.39 0.96 3.70
C SER A 40 1.63 0.83 4.60
N GLN A 41 2.28 -0.34 4.57
CA GLN A 41 3.48 -0.66 5.36
C GLN A 41 4.79 -0.25 4.69
N HIS A 42 4.77 0.35 3.51
CA HIS A 42 5.97 0.70 2.75
C HIS A 42 6.40 2.14 3.02
N PHE A 43 6.81 2.44 4.26
CA PHE A 43 7.17 3.81 4.69
C PHE A 43 8.38 4.42 3.95
N GLY A 44 9.16 3.62 3.23
CA GLY A 44 10.21 4.13 2.34
C GLY A 44 9.67 4.72 1.02
N LEU A 45 8.42 4.43 0.66
CA LEU A 45 7.84 4.81 -0.63
C LEU A 45 7.44 6.28 -0.62
N THR A 46 8.04 7.03 -1.52
CA THR A 46 7.83 8.49 -1.65
C THR A 46 7.20 8.87 -2.98
N SER A 47 7.30 8.05 -4.02
CA SER A 47 6.73 8.39 -5.34
C SER A 47 6.22 7.20 -6.16
N ILE A 48 5.18 7.48 -6.97
CA ILE A 48 4.55 6.54 -7.91
C ILE A 48 4.53 7.19 -9.30
N GLY A 49 5.06 6.50 -10.31
CA GLY A 49 5.22 7.02 -11.67
C GLY A 49 3.94 7.02 -12.52
N ASP A 50 4.03 7.65 -13.69
CA ASP A 50 2.88 7.82 -14.60
C ASP A 50 2.20 6.50 -14.98
N ASN A 51 0.86 6.52 -15.10
CA ASN A 51 0.03 5.40 -15.53
C ASN A 51 0.25 4.09 -14.74
N CYS A 52 0.86 4.19 -13.55
CA CYS A 52 1.33 3.05 -12.79
C CYS A 52 0.24 1.99 -12.56
N PHE A 53 -0.98 2.40 -12.22
CA PHE A 53 -2.11 1.49 -11.99
C PHE A 53 -3.22 1.64 -13.04
N ALA A 54 -2.91 2.22 -14.20
CA ALA A 54 -3.92 2.45 -15.22
C ALA A 54 -4.34 1.14 -15.93
N ASN A 55 -5.54 1.16 -16.53
CA ASN A 55 -6.16 0.04 -17.24
C ASN A 55 -6.39 -1.21 -16.36
N ASN A 56 -6.71 -1.01 -15.08
CA ASN A 56 -7.07 -2.09 -14.17
C ASN A 56 -8.58 -2.06 -13.87
N PRO A 57 -9.41 -2.78 -14.65
CA PRO A 57 -10.86 -2.72 -14.53
C PRO A 57 -11.39 -3.33 -13.22
N GLU A 58 -10.60 -4.18 -12.57
CA GLU A 58 -10.95 -4.87 -11.33
C GLU A 58 -10.40 -4.23 -10.06
N LEU A 59 -9.54 -3.21 -10.19
CA LEU A 59 -8.93 -2.53 -9.06
C LEU A 59 -9.99 -1.74 -8.29
N SER A 60 -10.24 -2.11 -7.03
CA SER A 60 -11.26 -1.47 -6.17
C SER A 60 -10.70 -0.67 -5.01
N THR A 61 -9.53 -1.06 -4.51
CA THR A 61 -8.93 -0.49 -3.30
C THR A 61 -7.44 -0.29 -3.45
N VAL A 62 -6.96 0.89 -3.03
CA VAL A 62 -5.54 1.25 -2.97
C VAL A 62 -5.25 1.82 -1.59
N LEU A 63 -4.33 1.21 -0.84
CA LEU A 63 -3.85 1.70 0.45
C LEU A 63 -2.40 2.16 0.26
N LEU A 64 -2.15 3.44 0.50
CA LEU A 64 -0.84 4.07 0.37
C LEU A 64 -0.26 4.40 1.74
N PRO A 65 1.08 4.37 1.89
CA PRO A 65 1.73 4.80 3.12
C PRO A 65 1.59 6.33 3.26
N GLY A 66 1.66 6.82 4.50
CA GLY A 66 1.62 8.26 4.78
C GLY A 66 2.82 9.05 4.25
N THR A 67 3.81 8.37 3.69
CA THR A 67 5.09 8.92 3.19
C THR A 67 5.06 9.27 1.70
N ILE A 68 3.94 9.04 0.99
CA ILE A 68 3.81 9.41 -0.43
C ILE A 68 3.84 10.93 -0.59
N ILE A 69 4.78 11.41 -1.40
CA ILE A 69 4.96 12.82 -1.76
C ILE A 69 4.60 13.05 -3.24
N GLY A 70 4.81 12.06 -4.12
CA GLY A 70 4.62 12.20 -5.56
C GLY A 70 3.71 11.15 -6.19
N LEU A 71 2.71 11.60 -6.96
CA LEU A 71 1.91 10.77 -7.86
C LEU A 71 2.07 11.28 -9.29
N GLY A 72 2.41 10.38 -10.22
CA GLY A 72 2.55 10.68 -11.63
C GLY A 72 1.22 10.94 -12.33
N ALA A 73 1.29 11.29 -13.61
CA ALA A 73 0.11 11.54 -14.42
C ALA A 73 -0.68 10.24 -14.67
N ARG A 74 -2.02 10.33 -14.64
CA ARG A 74 -2.94 9.23 -15.06
C ARG A 74 -2.72 7.91 -14.30
N VAL A 75 -2.22 7.96 -13.07
CA VAL A 75 -1.90 6.77 -12.25
C VAL A 75 -3.06 5.77 -12.17
N PHE A 76 -4.31 6.25 -12.12
CA PHE A 76 -5.53 5.43 -12.08
C PHE A 76 -6.42 5.62 -13.33
N ALA A 77 -5.84 5.90 -14.50
CA ALA A 77 -6.66 6.02 -15.71
C ALA A 77 -7.32 4.67 -16.06
N ASN A 78 -8.57 4.71 -16.52
CA ASN A 78 -9.33 3.51 -16.91
C ASN A 78 -9.41 2.43 -15.80
N THR A 79 -9.63 2.84 -14.54
CA THR A 79 -9.87 1.95 -13.39
C THR A 79 -11.30 2.11 -12.83
N PRO A 80 -12.35 1.72 -13.58
CA PRO A 80 -13.74 2.05 -13.26
C PRO A 80 -14.28 1.48 -11.93
N LYS A 81 -13.65 0.45 -11.35
CA LYS A 81 -14.07 -0.13 -10.07
C LYS A 81 -13.38 0.47 -8.84
N LEU A 82 -12.43 1.40 -9.02
CA LEU A 82 -11.67 1.99 -7.92
C LEU A 82 -12.61 2.90 -7.10
N LYS A 83 -12.87 2.51 -5.85
CA LYS A 83 -13.77 3.22 -4.94
C LYS A 83 -13.03 3.84 -3.76
N THR A 84 -11.92 3.24 -3.35
CA THR A 84 -11.24 3.60 -2.11
C THR A 84 -9.75 3.82 -2.36
N ILE A 85 -9.26 5.00 -1.99
CA ILE A 85 -7.84 5.31 -1.85
C ILE A 85 -7.61 5.74 -0.41
N GLY A 86 -6.94 4.91 0.38
CA GLY A 86 -6.53 5.21 1.75
C GLY A 86 -5.09 5.72 1.79
N ILE A 87 -4.80 6.71 2.63
CA ILE A 87 -3.45 7.24 2.85
C ILE A 87 -3.17 7.23 4.35
N GLY A 88 -2.04 6.65 4.76
CA GLY A 88 -1.54 6.78 6.13
C GLY A 88 -2.32 6.01 7.19
N TRP A 89 -2.92 4.87 6.82
CA TRP A 89 -3.65 4.06 7.80
C TRP A 89 -2.71 3.16 8.59
N ILE A 90 -2.93 3.26 9.89
CA ILE A 90 -2.42 2.51 11.02
C ILE A 90 -2.79 1.03 10.82
N ASP A 91 -1.83 0.10 10.94
CA ASP A 91 -2.13 -1.33 10.82
C ASP A 91 -3.09 -1.81 11.92
N GLN A 92 -3.63 -3.02 11.79
CA GLN A 92 -4.59 -3.60 12.75
C GLN A 92 -4.02 -3.66 14.18
N SER A 93 -2.73 -3.93 14.36
CA SER A 93 -2.10 -3.94 15.69
C SER A 93 -2.03 -2.54 16.29
N GLN A 94 -1.92 -1.54 15.43
CA GLN A 94 -1.79 -0.14 15.78
C GLN A 94 -3.20 0.47 16.04
N LEU A 95 -4.26 -0.06 15.42
CA LEU A 95 -5.66 0.15 15.80
C LEU A 95 -5.97 -0.51 17.14
N GLU A 96 -5.59 -1.77 17.35
CA GLU A 96 -5.74 -2.48 18.61
C GLU A 96 -5.03 -1.76 19.76
N ALA A 97 -3.85 -1.19 19.51
CA ALA A 97 -3.14 -0.38 20.49
C ALA A 97 -3.89 0.92 20.84
N ILE A 98 -4.56 1.55 19.88
CA ILE A 98 -5.41 2.72 20.14
C ILE A 98 -6.67 2.31 20.91
N GLU A 99 -7.33 1.23 20.54
CA GLU A 99 -8.51 0.72 21.24
C GLU A 99 -8.19 0.35 22.68
N GLN A 100 -7.07 -0.34 22.92
CA GLN A 100 -6.61 -0.66 24.26
C GLN A 100 -6.29 0.60 25.07
N ASN A 101 -5.64 1.60 24.46
CA ASN A 101 -5.34 2.87 25.12
C ASN A 101 -6.61 3.61 25.57
N LEU A 102 -7.64 3.61 24.73
CA LEU A 102 -8.95 4.19 25.03
C LEU A 102 -9.64 3.43 26.17
N GLN A 103 -9.56 2.09 26.18
CA GLN A 103 -10.11 1.24 27.24
C GLN A 103 -9.38 1.46 28.58
N ASP A 104 -8.07 1.72 28.55
CA ASP A 104 -7.25 2.00 29.73
C ASP A 104 -7.38 3.45 30.24
N GLY A 105 -8.26 4.26 29.64
CA GLY A 105 -8.53 5.64 30.08
C GLY A 105 -7.45 6.65 29.65
N ASN A 106 -6.89 6.50 28.45
CA ASN A 106 -5.80 7.34 27.93
C ASN A 106 -4.53 7.33 28.82
N LYS A 107 -4.32 6.22 29.54
CA LYS A 107 -3.22 6.07 30.51
C LYS A 107 -1.83 6.15 29.88
N TYR A 108 -1.71 5.81 28.60
CA TYR A 108 -0.46 5.93 27.85
C TYR A 108 -0.61 7.08 26.84
N HIS A 109 0.41 7.92 26.66
CA HIS A 109 0.44 8.83 25.51
C HIS A 109 0.38 7.97 24.24
N PRO A 110 -0.39 8.33 23.19
CA PRO A 110 -0.34 7.60 21.93
C PRO A 110 1.05 7.81 21.33
N ILE A 111 1.99 6.93 21.69
CA ILE A 111 3.24 6.80 20.96
C ILE A 111 2.83 6.00 19.72
N LEU A 112 2.31 6.71 18.73
CA LEU A 112 2.43 6.28 17.35
C LEU A 112 3.93 6.14 17.16
N ARG A 113 4.46 4.92 17.33
CA ARG A 113 5.86 4.65 17.05
C ARG A 113 6.02 4.92 15.55
N ALA A 114 6.39 6.15 15.21
CA ALA A 114 7.18 6.41 14.03
C ALA A 114 8.30 5.35 14.07
N GLY A 115 8.38 4.56 13.00
CA GLY A 115 9.13 3.30 12.93
C GLY A 115 10.36 3.28 13.82
N SER A 116 10.41 2.30 14.73
CA SER A 116 11.63 2.01 15.46
C SER A 116 12.62 1.38 14.48
N CYS A 117 13.54 2.21 14.00
CA CYS A 117 14.78 1.91 13.26
C CYS A 117 14.64 1.39 11.81
#